data_AF-T0PGH4-F1
#
_entry.id   AF-T0PGH4-F1
#
_cell.length_a   1.000
_cell.length_b   1.000
_cell.length_c   1.000
_cell.angle_alpha   90.00
_cell.angle_beta   90.00
_cell.angle_gamma   90.00
#
_symmetry.space_group_name_H-M   'P 1'
#
loop_
_entity.id
_entity.type
_entity.pdbx_description
1 polymer ?
#
loop_
_entity_poly.entity_id
_entity_poly.type
_entity_poly.pdbx_seq_one_letter_code
_entity_poly.pdbx_strand_id
1 'polypeptide(L)'
;MKKLQKVAIDEKRQSMNADIVGQSAEKIAKMAGIEVPEGTKILICELEGIGEKYPLSREKLSPILSMFIVDTTEEGIHRAEEMIDFGGLGHSAVLHSTDNKVIEEFSRRVKVGRIIINSPSSQGAIGDIYNANLPSLTLGCGTMGRNSTTQNVSAQNLINIKRVAKRRVNMQWFRVPERIYFEPGSLQYLEKLPGKKAFIVTDKFMDKLGYVSRVMSHLKKANFDVNIFLDVEPDPSTETVMRGTAQMRSFEPDVIIALGGGSAMDAAKGMWLFYENPEVEFDGLKLRFMDIRKRAFKFPKLGKKAKMVAIPTTSGTGSEVTAFAVITDKANSIKYPLADYELTPDIAIIDPELVMTVPPSVTADTGMDVLTHAIEAYVSVMASDYTDALALKAIELVFKYLPTAYRDGSNALAREKMHNASCIAGMAFTNAFLGVNHSIAHKLGSEFHIPHGRANAIMLPHVIRYNGSNPSKLVSFPKYEYYKAPEKFQEIAKHLGLGHSTPEEAIDNLVVAIENLMKELNVPSSLSQCGVSKAHLDSVLMELADEAFEDQCTTANPRLPLVSEIAQLITQAY
;
A
#
# COMPACT_ATOMS: atom_id res chain seq x y z
N MET A 1 1.32 -28.72 -62.09
CA MET A 1 1.23 -28.93 -60.62
C MET A 1 1.78 -30.29 -60.16
N LYS A 2 1.13 -31.43 -60.45
CA LYS A 2 1.55 -32.77 -59.93
C LYS A 2 3.02 -33.15 -60.23
N LYS A 3 3.53 -32.82 -61.42
CA LYS A 3 4.94 -33.02 -61.79
C LYS A 3 5.90 -32.24 -60.89
N LEU A 4 5.59 -30.98 -60.61
CA LEU A 4 6.40 -30.10 -59.76
C LEU A 4 6.34 -30.53 -58.30
N GLN A 5 5.16 -30.96 -57.82
CA GLN A 5 4.98 -31.47 -56.46
C GLN A 5 5.90 -32.66 -56.14
N LYS A 6 6.01 -33.63 -57.05
CA LYS A 6 6.91 -34.80 -56.91
C LYS A 6 8.39 -34.44 -56.80
N VAL A 7 8.77 -33.31 -57.40
CA VAL A 7 10.15 -32.82 -57.36
C VAL A 7 10.38 -31.93 -56.15
N ALA A 8 9.39 -31.15 -55.74
CA ALA A 8 9.51 -30.19 -54.66
C ALA A 8 9.41 -30.81 -53.25
N ILE A 9 8.64 -31.89 -53.09
CA ILE A 9 8.38 -32.54 -51.81
C ILE A 9 8.77 -34.01 -51.89
N ASP A 10 9.58 -34.46 -50.94
CA ASP A 10 9.90 -35.88 -50.74
C ASP A 10 8.67 -36.59 -50.16
N GLU A 11 8.03 -37.43 -50.96
CA GLU A 11 6.82 -38.17 -50.57
C GLU A 11 7.04 -39.12 -49.38
N LYS A 12 8.27 -39.59 -49.15
CA LYS A 12 8.59 -40.49 -48.02
C LYS A 12 8.81 -39.72 -46.74
N ARG A 13 9.51 -38.58 -46.81
CA ARG A 13 9.82 -37.75 -45.64
C ARG A 13 8.74 -36.73 -45.31
N GLN A 14 7.79 -36.52 -46.22
CA GLN A 14 6.76 -35.48 -46.10
C GLN A 14 7.35 -34.09 -45.84
N SER A 15 8.53 -33.85 -46.37
CA SER A 15 9.30 -32.62 -46.23
C SER A 15 9.81 -32.16 -47.59
N MET A 16 10.30 -30.93 -47.68
CA MET A 16 10.90 -30.41 -48.90
C MET A 16 12.05 -31.33 -49.39
N ASN A 17 12.09 -31.56 -50.69
CA ASN A 17 13.20 -32.28 -51.33
C ASN A 17 14.49 -31.45 -51.26
N ALA A 18 15.57 -32.02 -50.72
CA ALA A 18 16.86 -31.33 -50.59
C ALA A 18 17.47 -30.95 -51.95
N ASP A 19 17.18 -31.70 -53.01
CA ASP A 19 17.78 -31.48 -54.35
C ASP A 19 17.31 -30.18 -55.01
N ILE A 20 16.20 -29.59 -54.56
CA ILE A 20 15.65 -28.34 -55.11
C ILE A 20 16.13 -27.08 -54.37
N VAL A 21 16.80 -27.23 -53.22
CA VAL A 21 17.17 -26.10 -52.37
C VAL A 21 18.16 -25.19 -53.08
N GLY A 22 17.83 -23.89 -53.15
CA GLY A 22 18.67 -22.87 -53.79
C GLY A 22 18.87 -23.03 -55.31
N GLN A 23 18.19 -23.97 -55.97
CA GLN A 23 18.27 -24.15 -57.41
C GLN A 23 17.46 -23.11 -58.17
N SER A 24 17.82 -22.82 -59.41
CA SER A 24 17.04 -21.93 -60.29
C SER A 24 15.69 -22.54 -60.66
N ALA A 25 14.70 -21.69 -60.96
CA ALA A 25 13.38 -22.14 -61.41
C ALA A 25 13.46 -23.02 -62.66
N GLU A 26 14.36 -22.71 -63.59
CA GLU A 26 14.59 -23.50 -64.81
C GLU A 26 15.09 -24.93 -64.51
N LYS A 27 16.05 -25.05 -63.59
CA LYS A 27 16.60 -26.36 -63.23
C LYS A 27 15.55 -27.23 -62.55
N ILE A 28 14.75 -26.62 -61.67
CA ILE A 28 13.63 -27.30 -61.01
C ILE A 28 12.56 -27.70 -62.04
N ALA A 29 12.22 -26.83 -62.99
CA ALA A 29 11.29 -27.13 -64.07
C ALA A 29 11.79 -28.31 -64.93
N LYS A 30 13.09 -28.31 -65.27
CA LYS A 30 13.74 -29.42 -66.00
C LYS A 30 13.71 -30.72 -65.21
N MET A 31 13.98 -30.70 -63.90
CA MET A 31 13.85 -31.87 -63.01
C MET A 31 12.41 -32.40 -63.00
N ALA A 32 11.42 -31.52 -63.10
CA ALA A 32 10.00 -31.88 -63.19
C ALA A 32 9.53 -32.27 -64.60
N GLY A 33 10.40 -32.23 -65.61
CA GLY A 33 10.03 -32.47 -67.01
C GLY A 33 9.04 -31.43 -67.53
N ILE A 34 9.27 -30.16 -67.19
CA ILE A 34 8.51 -28.98 -67.62
C ILE A 34 9.48 -28.04 -68.35
N GLU A 35 9.12 -27.60 -69.55
CA GLU A 35 9.87 -26.56 -70.26
C GLU A 35 9.37 -25.18 -69.85
N VAL A 36 10.29 -24.27 -69.56
CA VAL A 36 10.01 -22.87 -69.22
C VAL A 36 10.97 -21.96 -70.01
N PRO A 37 10.59 -20.71 -70.30
CA PRO A 37 11.47 -19.76 -70.99
C PRO A 37 12.80 -19.54 -70.25
N GLU A 38 13.85 -19.25 -71.01
CA GLU A 38 15.14 -18.86 -70.45
C GLU A 38 15.02 -17.57 -69.62
N GLY A 39 15.68 -17.52 -68.46
CA GLY A 39 15.60 -16.41 -67.51
C GLY A 39 14.37 -16.47 -66.58
N THR A 40 13.62 -17.57 -66.55
CA THR A 40 12.48 -17.73 -65.63
C THR A 40 12.94 -17.62 -64.17
N LYS A 41 12.30 -16.71 -63.41
CA LYS A 41 12.71 -16.39 -62.03
C LYS A 41 11.96 -17.18 -60.96
N ILE A 42 10.65 -17.41 -61.16
CA ILE A 42 9.75 -18.01 -60.16
C ILE A 42 8.78 -18.95 -60.87
N LEU A 43 8.49 -20.09 -60.24
CA LEU A 43 7.40 -20.99 -60.63
C LEU A 43 6.22 -20.76 -59.67
N ILE A 44 5.09 -20.25 -60.18
CA ILE A 44 3.90 -20.00 -59.35
C ILE A 44 2.91 -21.15 -59.52
N CYS A 45 2.37 -21.65 -58.41
CA CYS A 45 1.32 -22.68 -58.39
C CYS A 45 0.12 -22.17 -57.60
N GLU A 46 -1.02 -22.06 -58.27
CA GLU A 46 -2.29 -21.79 -57.61
C GLU A 46 -2.78 -23.03 -56.84
N LEU A 47 -3.18 -22.87 -55.59
CA LEU A 47 -3.63 -23.95 -54.70
C LEU A 47 -5.02 -23.64 -54.14
N GLU A 48 -5.84 -24.69 -54.00
CA GLU A 48 -7.19 -24.59 -53.43
C GLU A 48 -7.21 -24.71 -51.90
N GLY A 49 -6.10 -25.12 -51.27
CA GLY A 49 -6.02 -25.26 -49.82
C GLY A 49 -4.61 -25.48 -49.29
N ILE A 50 -4.54 -25.61 -47.96
CA ILE A 50 -3.30 -25.71 -47.19
C ILE A 50 -3.31 -27.04 -46.43
N GLY A 51 -2.13 -27.67 -46.28
CA GLY A 51 -1.96 -28.87 -45.47
C GLY A 51 -1.43 -30.05 -46.26
N GLU A 52 -1.52 -31.25 -45.69
CA GLU A 52 -0.90 -32.46 -46.25
C GLU A 52 -1.43 -32.85 -47.64
N LYS A 53 -2.71 -32.56 -47.92
CA LYS A 53 -3.33 -32.79 -49.24
C LYS A 53 -2.81 -31.84 -50.32
N TYR A 54 -2.19 -30.74 -49.92
CA TYR A 54 -1.61 -29.73 -50.80
C TYR A 54 -0.12 -29.55 -50.50
N PRO A 55 0.76 -30.52 -50.86
CA PRO A 55 2.15 -30.51 -50.38
C PRO A 55 2.98 -29.28 -50.78
N LEU A 56 2.60 -28.62 -51.88
CA LEU A 56 3.21 -27.34 -52.26
C LEU A 56 2.91 -26.21 -51.28
N SER A 57 1.98 -26.34 -50.32
CA SER A 57 1.77 -25.38 -49.24
C SER A 57 2.83 -25.47 -48.13
N ARG A 58 3.71 -26.48 -48.13
CA ARG A 58 4.82 -26.58 -47.15
C ARG A 58 5.88 -25.52 -47.43
N GLU A 59 6.78 -25.34 -46.46
CA GLU A 59 8.01 -24.56 -46.64
C GLU A 59 8.84 -25.13 -47.81
N LYS A 60 9.29 -24.23 -48.69
CA LYS A 60 10.10 -24.55 -49.87
C LYS A 60 11.23 -23.54 -49.97
N LEU A 61 12.47 -23.97 -49.77
CA LEU A 61 13.68 -23.14 -49.87
C LEU A 61 14.14 -23.06 -51.34
N SER A 62 13.21 -22.74 -52.24
CA SER A 62 13.40 -22.72 -53.69
C SER A 62 12.47 -21.67 -54.34
N PRO A 63 12.69 -21.27 -55.61
CA PRO A 63 11.85 -20.28 -56.29
C PRO A 63 10.49 -20.85 -56.76
N ILE A 64 9.82 -21.64 -55.92
CA ILE A 64 8.45 -22.12 -56.12
C ILE A 64 7.54 -21.35 -55.15
N LEU A 65 6.58 -20.60 -55.67
CA LEU A 65 5.63 -19.83 -54.87
C LEU A 65 4.22 -20.44 -54.98
N SER A 66 3.55 -20.58 -53.85
CA SER A 66 2.15 -20.98 -53.79
C SER A 66 1.28 -19.72 -53.79
N MET A 67 0.28 -19.68 -54.66
CA MET A 67 -0.65 -18.56 -54.80
C MET A 67 -2.05 -19.01 -54.41
N PHE A 68 -2.75 -18.18 -53.65
CA PHE A 68 -4.14 -18.36 -53.28
C PHE A 68 -4.90 -17.13 -53.75
N ILE A 69 -6.03 -17.33 -54.40
CA ILE A 69 -6.95 -16.27 -54.79
C ILE A 69 -8.14 -16.33 -53.84
N VAL A 70 -8.49 -15.20 -53.24
CA VAL A 70 -9.54 -15.06 -52.24
C VAL A 70 -10.40 -13.85 -52.57
N ASP A 71 -11.66 -13.87 -52.17
CA ASP A 71 -12.61 -12.80 -52.53
C ASP A 71 -12.59 -11.64 -51.52
N THR A 72 -12.12 -11.90 -50.30
CA THR A 72 -12.15 -10.91 -49.21
C THR A 72 -10.85 -10.85 -48.43
N THR A 73 -10.59 -9.69 -47.81
CA THR A 73 -9.45 -9.51 -46.90
C THR A 73 -9.50 -10.49 -45.73
N GLU A 74 -10.68 -10.70 -45.15
CA GLU A 74 -10.88 -11.64 -44.04
C GLU A 74 -10.43 -13.07 -44.41
N GLU A 75 -10.84 -13.54 -45.59
CA GLU A 75 -10.42 -14.84 -46.10
C GLU A 75 -8.91 -14.88 -46.33
N GLY A 76 -8.31 -13.81 -46.86
CA GLY A 76 -6.87 -13.70 -47.05
C GLY A 76 -6.07 -13.80 -45.75
N ILE A 77 -6.53 -13.12 -44.69
CA ILE A 77 -5.93 -13.22 -43.35
C ILE A 77 -6.08 -14.65 -42.81
N HIS A 78 -7.27 -15.25 -42.99
CA HIS A 78 -7.51 -16.62 -42.56
C HIS A 78 -6.58 -17.64 -43.26
N ARG A 79 -6.38 -17.50 -44.58
CA ARG A 79 -5.41 -18.35 -45.32
C ARG A 79 -3.98 -18.17 -44.81
N ALA A 80 -3.60 -16.94 -44.43
CA ALA A 80 -2.29 -16.68 -43.84
C ALA A 80 -2.15 -17.36 -42.46
N GLU A 81 -3.19 -17.33 -41.62
CA GLU A 81 -3.23 -18.06 -40.35
C GLU A 81 -3.05 -19.57 -40.56
N GLU A 82 -3.83 -20.18 -41.46
CA GLU A 82 -3.75 -21.62 -41.79
C GLU A 82 -2.33 -22.02 -42.23
N MET A 83 -1.71 -21.21 -43.08
CA MET A 83 -0.36 -21.45 -43.59
C MET A 83 0.68 -21.42 -42.46
N ILE A 84 0.55 -20.43 -41.57
CA ILE A 84 1.48 -20.23 -40.47
C ILE A 84 1.30 -21.30 -39.41
N ASP A 85 0.07 -21.65 -39.04
CA ASP A 85 -0.24 -22.73 -38.12
C ASP A 85 0.25 -24.10 -38.65
N PHE A 86 0.27 -24.30 -39.98
CA PHE A 86 0.74 -25.55 -40.58
C PHE A 86 2.27 -25.73 -40.54
N GLY A 87 3.07 -24.66 -40.68
CA GLY A 87 4.53 -24.80 -40.71
C GLY A 87 5.36 -23.54 -40.51
N GLY A 88 4.73 -22.37 -40.35
CA GLY A 88 5.41 -21.08 -40.23
C GLY A 88 5.37 -20.44 -38.84
N LEU A 89 4.83 -21.15 -37.84
CA LEU A 89 4.56 -20.61 -36.51
C LEU A 89 5.75 -19.85 -35.94
N GLY A 90 5.50 -18.60 -35.57
CA GLY A 90 6.48 -17.76 -34.91
C GLY A 90 7.51 -17.10 -35.80
N HIS A 91 7.67 -17.49 -37.08
CA HIS A 91 8.78 -16.99 -37.90
C HIS A 91 8.56 -15.55 -38.40
N SER A 92 7.91 -15.35 -39.54
CA SER A 92 7.67 -14.01 -40.12
C SER A 92 6.48 -14.06 -41.06
N ALA A 93 5.77 -12.94 -41.18
CA ALA A 93 4.70 -12.75 -42.16
C ALA A 93 4.84 -11.39 -42.83
N VAL A 94 4.42 -11.30 -44.09
CA VAL A 94 4.47 -10.07 -44.88
C VAL A 94 3.06 -9.68 -45.30
N LEU A 95 2.73 -8.39 -45.19
CA LEU A 95 1.50 -7.82 -45.71
C LEU A 95 1.82 -6.60 -46.58
N HIS A 96 1.24 -6.58 -47.79
CA HIS A 96 1.28 -5.42 -48.66
C HIS A 96 -0.09 -4.71 -48.61
N SER A 97 -0.19 -3.64 -47.82
CA SER A 97 -1.41 -2.85 -47.64
C SER A 97 -1.07 -1.43 -47.17
N THR A 98 -1.90 -0.47 -47.55
CA THR A 98 -1.89 0.90 -47.01
C THR A 98 -3.05 1.17 -46.05
N ASP A 99 -3.96 0.20 -45.87
CA ASP A 99 -5.09 0.30 -44.94
C ASP A 99 -4.67 -0.14 -43.53
N ASN A 100 -4.67 0.80 -42.59
CA ASN A 100 -4.28 0.56 -41.20
C ASN A 100 -5.19 -0.45 -40.48
N LYS A 101 -6.49 -0.49 -40.80
CA LYS A 101 -7.40 -1.45 -40.15
C LYS A 101 -7.03 -2.89 -40.52
N VAL A 102 -6.71 -3.11 -41.79
CA VAL A 102 -6.25 -4.41 -42.30
C VAL A 102 -4.90 -4.78 -41.69
N ILE A 103 -3.98 -3.82 -41.57
CA ILE A 103 -2.67 -4.03 -40.93
C ILE A 103 -2.84 -4.44 -39.47
N GLU A 104 -3.66 -3.72 -38.69
CA GLU A 104 -3.92 -4.03 -37.28
C GLU A 104 -4.59 -5.40 -37.12
N GLU A 105 -5.59 -5.70 -37.95
CA GLU A 105 -6.30 -6.97 -37.91
C GLU A 105 -5.39 -8.16 -38.21
N PHE A 106 -4.60 -8.07 -39.29
CA PHE A 106 -3.59 -9.07 -39.63
C PHE A 106 -2.57 -9.22 -38.50
N SER A 107 -2.11 -8.11 -37.93
CA SER A 107 -1.08 -8.11 -36.89
C SER A 107 -1.54 -8.75 -35.58
N ARG A 108 -2.83 -8.59 -35.22
CA ARG A 108 -3.43 -9.20 -34.02
C ARG A 108 -3.60 -10.71 -34.16
N ARG A 109 -3.86 -11.18 -35.38
CA ARG A 109 -4.27 -12.56 -35.67
C ARG A 109 -3.11 -13.49 -35.95
N VAL A 110 -2.16 -13.02 -36.76
CA VAL A 110 -1.08 -13.85 -37.28
C VAL A 110 0.00 -14.10 -36.23
N LYS A 111 0.21 -15.38 -35.89
CA LYS A 111 1.14 -15.83 -34.85
C LYS A 111 2.59 -15.91 -35.31
N VAL A 112 3.23 -14.75 -35.49
CA VAL A 112 4.65 -14.65 -35.89
C VAL A 112 5.42 -13.65 -35.01
N GLY A 113 6.74 -13.80 -34.91
CA GLY A 113 7.60 -12.86 -34.20
C GLY A 113 7.83 -11.54 -34.95
N ARG A 114 7.59 -11.52 -36.27
CA ARG A 114 7.81 -10.36 -37.15
C ARG A 114 6.71 -10.24 -38.19
N ILE A 115 6.10 -9.06 -38.24
CA ILE A 115 5.19 -8.66 -39.32
C ILE A 115 5.88 -7.57 -40.12
N ILE A 116 5.96 -7.76 -41.43
CA ILE A 116 6.69 -6.89 -42.35
C ILE A 116 5.67 -6.25 -43.28
N ILE A 117 5.55 -4.93 -43.21
CA ILE A 117 4.58 -4.17 -44.02
C ILE A 117 5.29 -3.57 -45.23
N ASN A 118 4.72 -3.77 -46.42
CA ASN A 118 5.16 -3.15 -47.67
C ASN A 118 6.65 -3.33 -47.99
N SER A 119 7.27 -4.43 -47.56
CA SER A 119 8.69 -4.73 -47.78
C SER A 119 8.88 -6.21 -48.12
N PRO A 120 9.91 -6.56 -48.91
CA PRO A 120 10.15 -7.96 -49.27
C PRO A 120 10.49 -8.82 -48.03
N SER A 121 9.98 -10.06 -47.98
CA SER A 121 10.15 -10.94 -46.82
C SER A 121 11.61 -11.17 -46.43
N SER A 122 12.47 -11.48 -47.41
CA SER A 122 13.85 -11.91 -47.15
C SER A 122 14.71 -10.79 -46.57
N GLN A 123 14.58 -9.55 -47.07
CA GLN A 123 15.34 -8.39 -46.58
C GLN A 123 14.63 -7.68 -45.42
N GLY A 124 13.30 -7.74 -45.37
CA GLY A 124 12.52 -7.17 -44.27
C GLY A 124 12.67 -7.97 -42.97
N ALA A 125 12.76 -9.31 -43.04
CA ALA A 125 12.88 -10.14 -41.85
C ALA A 125 14.24 -10.02 -41.16
N ILE A 126 15.32 -9.88 -41.94
CA ILE A 126 16.67 -9.74 -41.40
C ILE A 126 16.88 -8.42 -40.67
N GLY A 127 16.16 -7.35 -41.03
CA GLY A 127 16.24 -6.03 -40.39
C GLY A 127 17.19 -5.04 -41.07
N ASP A 128 17.17 -3.80 -40.60
CA ASP A 128 18.03 -2.65 -40.96
C ASP A 128 17.97 -2.11 -42.42
N ILE A 129 17.55 -2.93 -43.40
CA ILE A 129 17.47 -2.50 -44.81
C ILE A 129 16.18 -1.72 -45.10
N TYR A 130 15.04 -2.26 -44.66
CA TYR A 130 13.70 -1.68 -44.92
C TYR A 130 12.96 -1.29 -43.65
N ASN A 131 13.52 -1.59 -42.47
CA ASN A 131 12.91 -1.32 -41.17
C ASN A 131 13.99 -1.18 -40.08
N ALA A 132 13.56 -0.82 -38.87
CA ALA A 132 14.44 -0.61 -37.72
C ALA A 132 14.69 -1.88 -36.87
N ASN A 133 14.38 -3.08 -37.38
CA ASN A 133 14.68 -4.31 -36.66
C ASN A 133 16.20 -4.53 -36.61
N LEU A 134 16.69 -5.10 -35.51
CA LEU A 134 18.09 -5.47 -35.36
C LEU A 134 18.52 -6.42 -36.48
N PRO A 135 19.61 -6.13 -37.22
CA PRO A 135 20.08 -6.97 -38.31
C PRO A 135 20.53 -8.34 -37.78
N SER A 136 19.95 -9.43 -38.28
CA SER A 136 20.38 -10.80 -37.98
C SER A 136 19.95 -11.81 -39.03
N LEU A 137 20.76 -12.86 -39.22
CA LEU A 137 20.38 -14.06 -39.99
C LEU A 137 19.81 -15.17 -39.10
N THR A 138 19.93 -15.03 -37.79
CA THR A 138 19.36 -15.96 -36.82
C THR A 138 18.10 -15.34 -36.24
N LEU A 139 16.96 -15.80 -36.74
CA LEU A 139 15.66 -15.23 -36.44
C LEU A 139 14.95 -16.06 -35.37
N GLY A 140 14.71 -15.48 -34.21
CA GLY A 140 13.92 -16.09 -33.15
C GLY A 140 12.46 -16.23 -33.55
N CYS A 141 11.84 -17.38 -33.29
CA CYS A 141 10.44 -17.66 -33.63
C CYS A 141 9.51 -17.64 -32.40
N GLY A 142 10.04 -17.31 -31.22
CA GLY A 142 9.30 -17.38 -29.97
C GLY A 142 8.81 -18.79 -29.63
N THR A 143 8.06 -18.87 -28.54
CA THR A 143 7.58 -20.16 -28.00
C THR A 143 6.68 -20.88 -28.98
N MET A 144 5.99 -20.12 -29.84
CA MET A 144 5.20 -20.60 -30.98
C MET A 144 6.03 -21.46 -31.93
N GLY A 145 7.24 -21.02 -32.28
CA GLY A 145 8.20 -21.76 -33.09
C GLY A 145 9.20 -22.60 -32.28
N ARG A 146 8.84 -22.97 -31.05
CA ARG A 146 9.62 -23.83 -30.14
C ARG A 146 11.00 -23.28 -29.74
N ASN A 147 11.16 -21.95 -29.64
CA ASN A 147 12.32 -21.30 -29.04
C ASN A 147 11.91 -20.16 -28.08
N SER A 148 12.82 -19.58 -27.29
CA SER A 148 12.43 -18.64 -26.21
C SER A 148 12.48 -17.15 -26.60
N THR A 149 12.82 -16.82 -27.85
CA THR A 149 13.01 -15.44 -28.31
C THR A 149 12.26 -15.18 -29.61
N THR A 150 11.49 -14.10 -29.68
CA THR A 150 10.90 -13.59 -30.94
C THR A 150 11.81 -12.59 -31.65
N GLN A 151 12.94 -12.22 -31.02
CA GLN A 151 13.86 -11.22 -31.53
C GLN A 151 14.73 -11.76 -32.67
N ASN A 152 15.25 -10.85 -33.48
CA ASN A 152 16.44 -11.11 -34.29
C ASN A 152 17.60 -11.31 -33.31
N VAL A 153 18.15 -12.53 -33.29
CA VAL A 153 19.15 -12.92 -32.30
C VAL A 153 20.40 -12.07 -32.50
N SER A 154 20.84 -11.44 -31.41
CA SER A 154 22.01 -10.57 -31.39
C SER A 154 22.93 -10.94 -30.25
N ALA A 155 24.06 -10.23 -30.12
CA ALA A 155 24.97 -10.38 -28.99
C ALA A 155 24.26 -10.23 -27.63
N GLN A 156 23.15 -9.47 -27.54
CA GLN A 156 22.38 -9.32 -26.29
C GLN A 156 21.82 -10.65 -25.77
N ASN A 157 21.50 -11.59 -26.67
CA ASN A 157 20.99 -12.90 -26.30
C ASN A 157 22.11 -13.88 -25.89
N LEU A 158 23.37 -13.53 -26.13
CA LEU A 158 24.54 -14.38 -25.88
C LEU A 158 25.37 -13.93 -24.65
N ILE A 159 24.98 -12.81 -24.03
CA ILE A 159 25.69 -12.29 -22.85
C ILE A 159 25.01 -12.71 -21.55
N ASN A 160 25.84 -13.02 -20.56
CA ASN A 160 25.39 -13.19 -19.18
C ASN A 160 25.43 -11.84 -18.46
N ILE A 161 24.26 -11.22 -18.26
CA ILE A 161 24.16 -9.95 -17.52
C ILE A 161 24.19 -10.24 -16.01
N LYS A 162 25.33 -9.97 -15.37
CA LYS A 162 25.45 -9.98 -13.90
C LYS A 162 24.99 -8.63 -13.33
N ARG A 163 23.98 -8.63 -12.46
CA ARG A 163 23.53 -7.43 -11.73
C ARG A 163 24.13 -7.40 -10.32
N VAL A 164 24.82 -6.33 -9.98
CA VAL A 164 25.32 -6.09 -8.61
C VAL A 164 24.30 -5.23 -7.87
N ALA A 165 23.56 -5.82 -6.93
CA ALA A 165 22.59 -5.12 -6.10
C ALA A 165 23.24 -4.65 -4.79
N LYS A 166 23.61 -3.37 -4.72
CA LYS A 166 24.09 -2.74 -3.49
C LYS A 166 22.92 -2.46 -2.54
N ARG A 167 23.16 -2.56 -1.23
CA ARG A 167 22.21 -2.11 -0.19
C ARG A 167 21.82 -0.65 -0.46
N ARG A 168 20.52 -0.36 -0.41
CA ARG A 168 19.97 1.00 -0.44
C ARG A 168 19.06 1.18 0.76
N VAL A 169 19.23 2.29 1.47
CA VAL A 169 18.28 2.70 2.49
C VAL A 169 17.03 3.18 1.78
N ASN A 170 15.87 2.70 2.21
CA ASN A 170 14.60 3.16 1.66
C ASN A 170 14.40 4.64 2.01
N MET A 171 13.91 5.44 1.05
CA MET A 171 13.48 6.81 1.32
C MET A 171 12.40 6.79 2.42
N GLN A 172 12.61 7.58 3.47
CA GLN A 172 11.60 7.89 4.49
C GLN A 172 10.98 9.25 4.19
N TRP A 173 10.00 9.66 4.99
CA TRP A 173 9.27 10.90 4.83
C TRP A 173 8.92 11.46 6.21
N PHE A 174 8.57 12.74 6.21
CA PHE A 174 7.93 13.39 7.35
C PHE A 174 6.71 14.12 6.81
N ARG A 175 5.51 13.64 7.17
CA ARG A 175 4.22 14.16 6.70
C ARG A 175 3.34 14.38 7.92
N VAL A 176 2.79 15.58 7.98
CA VAL A 176 1.88 16.10 9.02
C VAL A 176 0.89 17.03 8.31
N PRO A 177 -0.22 17.44 8.96
CA PRO A 177 -1.12 18.44 8.40
C PRO A 177 -0.37 19.68 7.92
N GLU A 178 -0.87 20.34 6.87
CA GLU A 178 -0.26 21.56 6.33
C GLU A 178 -0.23 22.67 7.40
N ARG A 179 -1.26 22.69 8.26
CA ARG A 179 -1.43 23.71 9.29
C ARG A 179 -1.84 23.08 10.61
N ILE A 180 -1.09 23.42 11.66
CA ILE A 180 -1.39 23.04 13.03
C ILE A 180 -1.48 24.34 13.83
N TYR A 181 -2.68 24.66 14.31
CA TYR A 181 -2.95 25.79 15.20
C TYR A 181 -3.05 25.27 16.62
N PHE A 182 -2.42 25.94 17.57
CA PHE A 182 -2.43 25.57 19.00
C PHE A 182 -2.49 26.84 19.84
N GLU A 183 -2.49 26.68 21.17
CA GLU A 183 -2.75 27.69 22.21
C GLU A 183 -4.24 27.89 22.53
N PRO A 184 -4.57 28.36 23.76
CA PRO A 184 -5.93 28.69 24.16
C PRO A 184 -6.62 29.65 23.19
N GLY A 185 -7.84 29.32 22.78
CA GLY A 185 -8.63 30.14 21.86
C GLY A 185 -8.24 29.99 20.39
N SER A 186 -7.39 29.01 20.05
CA SER A 186 -7.01 28.70 18.66
C SER A 186 -8.20 28.31 17.77
N LEU A 187 -9.35 27.91 18.35
CA LEU A 187 -10.63 27.76 17.65
C LEU A 187 -11.04 28.99 16.82
N GLN A 188 -10.58 30.19 17.18
CA GLN A 188 -10.84 31.42 16.42
C GLN A 188 -10.40 31.32 14.94
N TYR A 189 -9.49 30.42 14.60
CA TYR A 189 -9.08 30.20 13.21
C TYR A 189 -10.26 29.82 12.31
N LEU A 190 -11.30 29.17 12.84
CA LEU A 190 -12.52 28.83 12.09
C LEU A 190 -13.20 30.08 11.48
N GLU A 191 -13.01 31.27 12.06
CA GLU A 191 -13.52 32.53 11.52
C GLU A 191 -12.82 32.96 10.21
N LYS A 192 -11.63 32.40 9.94
CA LYS A 192 -10.79 32.67 8.76
C LYS A 192 -10.67 31.47 7.82
N LEU A 193 -11.39 30.38 8.12
CA LEU A 193 -11.33 29.15 7.35
C LEU A 193 -11.97 29.37 5.96
N PRO A 194 -11.29 29.00 4.86
CA PRO A 194 -11.91 29.07 3.54
C PRO A 194 -12.97 27.98 3.38
N GLY A 195 -14.15 28.35 2.90
CA GLY A 195 -15.27 27.43 2.65
C GLY A 195 -16.61 28.14 2.80
N LYS A 196 -17.69 27.39 2.61
CA LYS A 196 -19.08 27.87 2.76
C LYS A 196 -19.98 26.87 3.47
N LYS A 197 -19.68 25.56 3.42
CA LYS A 197 -20.53 24.49 3.95
C LYS A 197 -19.69 23.56 4.83
N ALA A 198 -19.91 23.66 6.15
CA ALA A 198 -19.20 22.86 7.14
C ALA A 198 -20.06 21.69 7.62
N PHE A 199 -19.50 20.49 7.59
CA PHE A 199 -20.10 19.29 8.16
C PHE A 199 -19.35 18.87 9.42
N ILE A 200 -19.97 19.02 10.59
CA ILE A 200 -19.37 18.69 11.88
C ILE A 200 -19.65 17.22 12.20
N VAL A 201 -18.61 16.43 12.42
CA VAL A 201 -18.68 15.03 12.85
C VAL A 201 -18.25 14.95 14.31
N THR A 202 -19.15 14.50 15.18
CA THR A 202 -18.92 14.47 16.63
C THR A 202 -19.88 13.49 17.32
N ASP A 203 -19.84 13.47 18.65
CA ASP A 203 -20.73 12.66 19.48
C ASP A 203 -21.70 13.52 20.31
N LYS A 204 -22.71 12.88 20.88
CA LYS A 204 -23.72 13.54 21.74
C LYS A 204 -23.14 14.12 23.03
N PHE A 205 -21.98 13.65 23.47
CA PHE A 205 -21.36 14.14 24.70
C PHE A 205 -20.68 15.50 24.46
N MET A 206 -20.01 15.69 23.33
CA MET A 206 -19.44 16.99 22.93
C MET A 206 -20.52 18.08 22.76
N ASP A 207 -21.70 17.71 22.27
CA ASP A 207 -22.84 18.63 22.18
C ASP A 207 -23.35 19.04 23.57
N LYS A 208 -23.50 18.08 24.50
CA LYS A 208 -23.88 18.35 25.89
C LYS A 208 -22.89 19.25 26.64
N LEU A 209 -21.59 19.16 26.33
CA LEU A 209 -20.56 20.05 26.87
C LEU A 209 -20.59 21.46 26.23
N GLY A 210 -21.42 21.69 25.22
CA GLY A 210 -21.52 22.96 24.51
C GLY A 210 -20.40 23.22 23.51
N TYR A 211 -19.51 22.24 23.25
CA TYR A 211 -18.38 22.42 22.35
C TYR A 211 -18.80 22.57 20.89
N VAL A 212 -19.85 21.84 20.48
CA VAL A 212 -20.46 22.00 19.15
C VAL A 212 -20.97 23.44 18.97
N SER A 213 -21.61 23.99 20.00
CA SER A 213 -22.08 25.39 19.97
C SER A 213 -20.94 26.40 19.87
N ARG A 214 -19.80 26.14 20.52
CA ARG A 214 -18.60 26.99 20.39
C ARG A 214 -18.06 26.98 18.96
N VAL A 215 -17.88 25.81 18.36
CA VAL A 215 -17.46 25.65 16.95
C VAL A 215 -18.44 26.36 16.01
N MET A 216 -19.75 26.12 16.17
CA MET A 216 -20.77 26.79 15.38
C MET A 216 -20.71 28.32 15.49
N SER A 217 -20.41 28.86 16.68
CA SER A 217 -20.36 30.31 16.87
C SER A 217 -19.27 30.97 16.02
N HIS A 218 -18.10 30.34 15.87
CA HIS A 218 -17.03 30.83 15.00
C HIS A 218 -17.39 30.67 13.52
N LEU A 219 -17.96 29.52 13.14
CA LEU A 219 -18.39 29.26 11.76
C LEU A 219 -19.49 30.23 11.29
N LYS A 220 -20.44 30.59 12.18
CA LYS A 220 -21.48 31.58 11.88
C LYS A 220 -20.89 32.97 11.59
N LYS A 221 -19.85 33.39 12.31
CA LYS A 221 -19.15 34.66 12.02
C LYS A 221 -18.46 34.64 10.66
N ALA A 222 -18.02 33.46 10.20
CA ALA A 222 -17.49 33.23 8.86
C ALA A 222 -18.57 32.98 7.79
N ASN A 223 -19.86 33.08 8.13
CA ASN A 223 -21.00 32.84 7.23
C ASN A 223 -21.06 31.44 6.62
N PHE A 224 -20.67 30.41 7.37
CA PHE A 224 -20.87 29.02 6.96
C PHE A 224 -22.32 28.57 7.14
N ASP A 225 -22.82 27.80 6.17
CA ASP A 225 -23.92 26.87 6.38
C ASP A 225 -23.38 25.62 7.07
N VAL A 226 -24.06 25.13 8.10
CA VAL A 226 -23.53 24.09 9.00
C VAL A 226 -24.52 22.96 9.16
N ASN A 227 -24.06 21.73 8.92
CA ASN A 227 -24.77 20.50 9.25
C ASN A 227 -23.95 19.67 10.25
N ILE A 228 -24.62 18.89 11.11
CA ILE A 228 -24.00 18.22 12.25
C ILE A 228 -24.42 16.75 12.27
N PHE A 229 -23.43 15.87 12.36
CA PHE A 229 -23.60 14.46 12.63
C PHE A 229 -23.15 14.15 14.06
N LEU A 230 -24.12 13.82 14.94
CA LEU A 230 -23.91 13.58 16.38
C LEU A 230 -23.84 12.08 16.76
N ASP A 231 -24.08 11.18 15.81
CA ASP A 231 -24.30 9.76 16.07
C ASP A 231 -23.00 8.94 15.92
N VAL A 232 -21.87 9.47 16.37
CA VAL A 232 -20.62 8.70 16.49
C VAL A 232 -20.55 8.01 17.85
N GLU A 233 -20.44 6.69 17.83
CA GLU A 233 -20.18 5.86 19.00
C GLU A 233 -18.67 5.62 19.22
N PRO A 234 -18.24 5.22 20.44
CA PRO A 234 -16.91 4.66 20.65
C PRO A 234 -16.66 3.46 19.72
N ASP A 235 -15.45 3.35 19.17
CA ASP A 235 -15.08 2.33 18.17
C ASP A 235 -16.02 2.35 16.94
N PRO A 236 -16.02 3.44 16.14
CA PRO A 236 -17.06 3.73 15.18
C PRO A 236 -17.19 2.64 14.12
N SER A 237 -18.43 2.27 13.79
CA SER A 237 -18.66 1.20 12.82
C SER A 237 -18.72 1.67 11.37
N THR A 238 -18.54 0.72 10.45
CA THR A 238 -18.73 0.93 9.00
C THR A 238 -20.12 1.51 8.70
N GLU A 239 -21.17 1.07 9.40
CA GLU A 239 -22.53 1.59 9.23
C GLU A 239 -22.64 3.07 9.66
N THR A 240 -22.00 3.45 10.76
CA THR A 240 -21.97 4.86 11.20
C THR A 240 -21.26 5.73 10.17
N VAL A 241 -20.12 5.27 9.64
CA VAL A 241 -19.40 5.97 8.56
C VAL A 241 -20.27 6.13 7.32
N MET A 242 -20.98 5.08 6.88
CA MET A 242 -21.82 5.17 5.69
C MET A 242 -23.06 6.07 5.90
N ARG A 243 -23.66 6.09 7.09
CA ARG A 243 -24.74 7.02 7.43
C ARG A 243 -24.28 8.48 7.38
N GLY A 244 -23.13 8.79 7.98
CA GLY A 244 -22.54 10.13 7.90
C GLY A 244 -22.19 10.53 6.47
N THR A 245 -21.63 9.58 5.68
CA THR A 245 -21.34 9.79 4.25
C THR A 245 -22.60 10.11 3.45
N ALA A 246 -23.72 9.44 3.70
CA ALA A 246 -24.99 9.71 3.02
C ALA A 246 -25.52 11.12 3.32
N GLN A 247 -25.37 11.59 4.56
CA GLN A 247 -25.69 12.97 4.93
C GLN A 247 -24.75 13.97 4.27
N MET A 248 -23.44 13.70 4.22
CA MET A 248 -22.47 14.54 3.50
C MET A 248 -22.80 14.64 2.01
N ARG A 249 -23.20 13.55 1.35
CA ARG A 249 -23.61 13.57 -0.07
C ARG A 249 -24.84 14.44 -0.31
N SER A 250 -25.75 14.50 0.65
CA SER A 250 -26.97 15.32 0.54
C SER A 250 -26.69 16.80 0.82
N PHE A 251 -25.76 17.09 1.73
CA PHE A 251 -25.42 18.46 2.14
C PHE A 251 -24.35 19.11 1.23
N GLU A 252 -23.47 18.30 0.65
CA GLU A 252 -22.32 18.69 -0.18
C GLU A 252 -21.37 19.68 0.53
N PRO A 253 -20.74 19.29 1.66
CA PRO A 253 -19.80 20.16 2.35
C PRO A 253 -18.52 20.38 1.55
N ASP A 254 -17.94 21.56 1.74
CA ASP A 254 -16.58 21.90 1.31
C ASP A 254 -15.57 21.88 2.48
N VAL A 255 -16.06 21.74 3.71
CA VAL A 255 -15.26 21.53 4.92
C VAL A 255 -15.91 20.44 5.78
N ILE A 256 -15.12 19.48 6.23
CA ILE A 256 -15.49 18.48 7.24
C ILE A 256 -14.72 18.81 8.51
N ILE A 257 -15.42 18.92 9.65
CA ILE A 257 -14.82 19.23 10.95
C ILE A 257 -15.05 18.05 11.88
N ALA A 258 -13.98 17.35 12.22
CA ALA A 258 -14.01 16.34 13.27
C ALA A 258 -13.79 17.00 14.63
N LEU A 259 -14.77 16.89 15.54
CA LEU A 259 -14.69 17.41 16.89
C LEU A 259 -14.86 16.27 17.89
N GLY A 260 -13.82 15.94 18.65
CA GLY A 260 -13.90 14.87 19.64
C GLY A 260 -12.57 14.17 19.89
N GLY A 261 -12.63 12.96 20.45
CA GLY A 261 -11.47 12.05 20.53
C GLY A 261 -11.27 11.25 19.24
N GLY A 262 -10.47 10.17 19.34
CA GLY A 262 -10.14 9.29 18.21
C GLY A 262 -11.37 8.77 17.46
N SER A 263 -12.44 8.37 18.15
CA SER A 263 -13.65 7.85 17.48
C SER A 263 -14.31 8.85 16.53
N ALA A 264 -14.42 10.12 16.92
CA ALA A 264 -14.99 11.16 16.06
C ALA A 264 -14.09 11.47 14.86
N MET A 265 -12.77 11.55 15.09
CA MET A 265 -11.79 11.82 14.04
C MET A 265 -11.66 10.68 13.03
N ASP A 266 -11.63 9.43 13.51
CA ASP A 266 -11.52 8.25 12.66
C ASP A 266 -12.79 8.03 11.84
N ALA A 267 -13.96 8.24 12.45
CA ALA A 267 -15.24 8.23 11.74
C ALA A 267 -15.28 9.31 10.65
N ALA A 268 -14.84 10.53 10.97
CA ALA A 268 -14.80 11.64 10.00
C ALA A 268 -13.86 11.37 8.82
N LYS A 269 -12.67 10.80 9.07
CA LYS A 269 -11.74 10.37 8.01
C LYS A 269 -12.35 9.31 7.11
N GLY A 270 -13.04 8.33 7.70
CA GLY A 270 -13.80 7.32 6.94
C GLY A 270 -14.89 7.97 6.08
N MET A 271 -15.69 8.88 6.66
CA MET A 271 -16.75 9.59 5.94
C MET A 271 -16.18 10.44 4.79
N TRP A 272 -15.06 11.11 5.02
CA TRP A 272 -14.38 11.92 4.01
C TRP A 272 -13.90 11.09 2.82
N LEU A 273 -13.30 9.92 3.08
CA LEU A 273 -12.86 8.99 2.05
C LEU A 273 -14.01 8.59 1.10
N PHE A 274 -15.14 8.15 1.67
CA PHE A 274 -16.29 7.68 0.90
C PHE A 274 -17.16 8.81 0.31
N TYR A 275 -17.03 10.03 0.84
CA TYR A 275 -17.64 11.23 0.27
C TYR A 275 -16.88 11.69 -0.98
N GLU A 276 -15.55 11.71 -0.92
CA GLU A 276 -14.70 12.08 -2.05
C GLU A 276 -14.77 11.04 -3.18
N ASN A 277 -14.68 9.75 -2.84
CA ASN A 277 -14.56 8.66 -3.80
C ASN A 277 -15.61 7.56 -3.53
N PRO A 278 -16.86 7.73 -4.02
CA PRO A 278 -17.97 6.81 -3.75
C PRO A 278 -17.79 5.41 -4.34
N GLU A 279 -16.89 5.23 -5.30
CA GLU A 279 -16.56 3.97 -5.97
C GLU A 279 -15.60 3.07 -5.18
N VAL A 280 -15.00 3.58 -4.10
CA VAL A 280 -14.07 2.81 -3.28
C VAL A 280 -14.85 1.79 -2.48
N GLU A 281 -14.48 0.51 -2.63
CA GLU A 281 -14.98 -0.56 -1.79
C GLU A 281 -14.09 -0.75 -0.55
N PHE A 282 -14.73 -0.99 0.59
CA PHE A 282 -14.04 -1.09 1.88
C PHE A 282 -13.06 -2.27 1.93
N ASP A 283 -13.33 -3.37 1.22
CA ASP A 283 -12.50 -4.57 1.26
C ASP A 283 -11.07 -4.36 0.71
N GLY A 284 -10.91 -3.49 -0.30
CA GLY A 284 -9.58 -3.12 -0.80
C GLY A 284 -8.74 -2.33 0.21
N LEU A 285 -9.39 -1.59 1.10
CA LEU A 285 -8.74 -0.71 2.10
C LEU A 285 -8.22 -1.48 3.32
N LYS A 286 -8.76 -2.68 3.58
CA LYS A 286 -8.37 -3.56 4.71
C LYS A 286 -7.03 -4.25 4.52
N LEU A 287 -6.46 -4.20 3.32
CA LEU A 287 -5.26 -4.97 2.98
C LEU A 287 -4.03 -4.45 3.74
N ARG A 288 -3.36 -5.37 4.45
CA ARG A 288 -2.09 -5.13 5.14
C ARG A 288 -0.97 -4.80 4.15
N PHE A 289 0.06 -4.12 4.64
CA PHE A 289 1.18 -3.70 3.80
C PHE A 289 2.51 -3.75 4.55
N MET A 290 3.58 -4.12 3.85
CA MET A 290 4.95 -4.01 4.39
C MET A 290 5.53 -2.60 4.23
N ASP A 291 5.10 -1.86 3.20
CA ASP A 291 5.51 -0.47 2.93
C ASP A 291 4.25 0.29 2.49
N ILE A 292 3.91 1.36 3.21
CA ILE A 292 2.73 2.20 2.95
C ILE A 292 2.67 2.71 1.50
N ARG A 293 3.81 2.78 0.79
CA ARG A 293 3.88 3.21 -0.62
C ARG A 293 3.74 2.07 -1.63
N LYS A 294 4.01 0.82 -1.24
CA LYS A 294 4.02 -0.35 -2.13
C LYS A 294 2.81 -1.23 -1.86
N ARG A 295 1.62 -0.62 -1.90
CA ARG A 295 0.37 -1.31 -1.69
C ARG A 295 -0.17 -1.91 -2.98
N ALA A 296 -0.87 -3.02 -2.83
CA ALA A 296 -1.69 -3.59 -3.91
C ALA A 296 -2.85 -2.64 -4.25
N PHE A 297 -3.49 -2.07 -3.23
CA PHE A 297 -4.54 -1.06 -3.36
C PHE A 297 -4.01 0.33 -3.02
N LYS A 298 -4.14 1.29 -3.94
CA LYS A 298 -3.75 2.69 -3.70
C LYS A 298 -4.95 3.48 -3.24
N PHE A 299 -4.81 4.23 -2.15
CA PHE A 299 -5.84 5.19 -1.76
C PHE A 299 -6.03 6.23 -2.86
N PRO A 300 -7.28 6.60 -3.17
CA PRO A 300 -7.54 7.69 -4.08
C PRO A 300 -7.09 9.01 -3.45
N LYS A 301 -6.86 10.02 -4.30
CA LYS A 301 -6.55 11.37 -3.82
C LYS A 301 -7.75 11.98 -3.12
N LEU A 302 -7.54 12.51 -1.92
CA LEU A 302 -8.55 13.23 -1.14
C LEU A 302 -8.35 14.76 -1.23
N GLY A 303 -9.26 15.51 -0.62
CA GLY A 303 -9.18 16.98 -0.54
C GLY A 303 -9.62 17.74 -1.80
N LYS A 304 -10.43 17.11 -2.67
CA LYS A 304 -10.95 17.75 -3.90
C LYS A 304 -12.31 18.41 -3.70
N LYS A 305 -13.22 17.72 -3.00
CA LYS A 305 -14.56 18.21 -2.66
C LYS A 305 -14.57 18.93 -1.32
N ALA A 306 -13.88 18.38 -0.31
CA ALA A 306 -13.87 18.94 1.04
C ALA A 306 -12.49 18.89 1.69
N LYS A 307 -12.22 19.88 2.54
CA LYS A 307 -11.07 19.91 3.45
C LYS A 307 -11.40 19.27 4.79
N MET A 308 -10.46 18.52 5.36
CA MET A 308 -10.60 17.91 6.69
C MET A 308 -9.93 18.78 7.75
N VAL A 309 -10.72 19.21 8.74
CA VAL A 309 -10.24 19.92 9.93
C VAL A 309 -10.46 19.04 11.15
N ALA A 310 -9.41 18.77 11.92
CA ALA A 310 -9.49 17.96 13.14
C ALA A 310 -9.29 18.83 14.39
N ILE A 311 -10.20 18.69 15.36
CA ILE A 311 -10.24 19.43 16.62
C ILE A 311 -10.33 18.41 17.76
N PRO A 312 -9.19 17.99 18.32
CA PRO A 312 -9.18 17.01 19.40
C PRO A 312 -9.77 17.58 20.70
N THR A 313 -10.53 16.77 21.42
CA THR A 313 -11.05 17.09 22.77
C THR A 313 -10.55 16.13 23.84
N THR A 314 -9.57 15.29 23.47
CA THR A 314 -8.81 14.44 24.37
C THR A 314 -7.32 14.62 24.12
N SER A 315 -6.49 14.34 25.12
CA SER A 315 -5.03 14.42 25.03
C SER A 315 -4.43 13.01 25.05
N GLY A 316 -4.65 12.27 23.97
CA GLY A 316 -4.19 10.87 23.83
C GLY A 316 -3.92 10.45 22.40
N THR A 317 -4.95 10.48 21.56
CA THR A 317 -4.95 9.73 20.29
C THR A 317 -4.00 10.25 19.23
N GLY A 318 -3.74 11.56 19.19
CA GLY A 318 -2.98 12.19 18.09
C GLY A 318 -3.61 12.05 16.69
N SER A 319 -4.85 11.56 16.57
CA SER A 319 -5.49 11.28 15.28
C SER A 319 -5.62 12.55 14.42
N GLU A 320 -5.64 13.73 15.04
CA GLU A 320 -5.69 15.01 14.35
C GLU A 320 -4.49 15.30 13.44
N VAL A 321 -3.36 14.63 13.65
CA VAL A 321 -2.15 14.77 12.81
C VAL A 321 -1.77 13.49 12.06
N THR A 322 -2.51 12.40 12.24
CA THR A 322 -2.09 11.10 11.72
C THR A 322 -2.82 10.64 10.48
N ALA A 323 -2.16 9.73 9.76
CA ALA A 323 -2.69 8.99 8.62
C ALA A 323 -3.63 7.81 9.00
N PHE A 324 -3.91 7.60 10.29
CA PHE A 324 -4.65 6.43 10.77
C PHE A 324 -6.13 6.75 11.00
N ALA A 325 -6.99 5.77 10.73
CA ALA A 325 -8.38 5.72 11.14
C ALA A 325 -8.78 4.28 11.44
N VAL A 326 -9.29 4.01 12.63
CA VAL A 326 -9.77 2.68 13.01
C VAL A 326 -11.29 2.62 12.84
N ILE A 327 -11.76 1.70 11.99
CA ILE A 327 -13.20 1.48 11.74
C ILE A 327 -13.53 0.05 12.09
N THR A 328 -14.59 -0.14 12.88
CA THR A 328 -15.03 -1.46 13.34
C THR A 328 -16.05 -2.05 12.35
N ASP A 329 -15.82 -3.27 11.92
CA ASP A 329 -16.85 -4.09 11.27
C ASP A 329 -17.58 -4.89 12.34
N LYS A 330 -18.77 -4.42 12.71
CA LYS A 330 -19.59 -5.05 13.75
C LYS A 330 -20.16 -6.40 13.33
N ALA A 331 -20.28 -6.68 12.02
CA ALA A 331 -20.79 -7.96 11.56
C ALA A 331 -19.78 -9.08 11.80
N ASN A 332 -18.49 -8.77 11.70
CA ASN A 332 -17.39 -9.72 11.90
C ASN A 332 -16.65 -9.52 13.24
N SER A 333 -17.00 -8.49 14.02
CA SER A 333 -16.31 -8.08 15.26
C SER A 333 -14.82 -7.77 15.08
N ILE A 334 -14.43 -7.22 13.92
CA ILE A 334 -13.03 -6.91 13.58
C ILE A 334 -12.82 -5.39 13.50
N LYS A 335 -11.75 -4.89 14.14
CA LYS A 335 -11.28 -3.51 13.97
C LYS A 335 -10.31 -3.43 12.79
N TYR A 336 -10.61 -2.61 11.80
CA TYR A 336 -9.76 -2.39 10.63
C TYR A 336 -9.00 -1.06 10.75
N PRO A 337 -7.68 -1.08 10.99
CA PRO A 337 -6.87 0.13 10.92
C PRO A 337 -6.64 0.49 9.45
N LEU A 338 -7.31 1.55 8.99
CA LEU A 338 -6.99 2.21 7.74
C LEU A 338 -5.81 3.15 8.00
N ALA A 339 -4.74 2.99 7.23
CA ALA A 339 -3.58 3.86 7.33
C ALA A 339 -3.28 4.41 5.95
N ASP A 340 -3.40 5.70 5.67
CA ASP A 340 -2.86 6.33 4.46
C ASP A 340 -2.68 7.83 4.68
N TYR A 341 -1.60 8.42 4.15
CA TYR A 341 -1.36 9.86 4.31
C TYR A 341 -2.39 10.72 3.57
N GLU A 342 -3.14 10.15 2.63
CA GLU A 342 -4.31 10.83 2.07
C GLU A 342 -5.39 11.10 3.13
N LEU A 343 -5.46 10.31 4.21
CA LEU A 343 -6.39 10.51 5.33
C LEU A 343 -5.90 11.50 6.39
N THR A 344 -4.68 12.03 6.26
CA THR A 344 -4.17 13.04 7.18
C THR A 344 -5.03 14.30 7.08
N PRO A 345 -5.53 14.86 8.21
CA PRO A 345 -6.28 16.10 8.17
C PRO A 345 -5.48 17.22 7.50
N ASP A 346 -6.16 18.09 6.75
CA ASP A 346 -5.51 19.25 6.14
C ASP A 346 -5.08 20.25 7.23
N ILE A 347 -5.91 20.39 8.27
CA ILE A 347 -5.73 21.34 9.37
C ILE A 347 -6.02 20.65 10.71
N ALA A 348 -5.15 20.87 11.70
CA ALA A 348 -5.38 20.48 13.09
C ALA A 348 -5.48 21.73 14.00
N ILE A 349 -6.44 21.76 14.91
CA ILE A 349 -6.64 22.87 15.88
C ILE A 349 -6.62 22.33 17.30
N ILE A 350 -5.52 22.57 18.01
CA ILE A 350 -5.18 22.00 19.32
C ILE A 350 -5.53 23.02 20.41
N ASP A 351 -6.82 23.18 20.69
CA ASP A 351 -7.32 24.16 21.66
C ASP A 351 -7.48 23.53 23.06
N PRO A 352 -6.61 23.88 24.03
CA PRO A 352 -6.63 23.28 25.36
C PRO A 352 -7.91 23.62 26.16
N GLU A 353 -8.68 24.63 25.76
CA GLU A 353 -9.95 24.94 26.41
C GLU A 353 -11.00 23.82 26.24
N LEU A 354 -10.80 22.92 25.28
CA LEU A 354 -11.69 21.78 25.03
C LEU A 354 -11.37 20.56 25.89
N VAL A 355 -10.22 20.53 26.59
CA VAL A 355 -9.81 19.40 27.44
C VAL A 355 -9.94 19.67 28.94
N MET A 356 -10.41 20.85 29.33
CA MET A 356 -10.51 21.26 30.74
C MET A 356 -11.53 20.42 31.55
N THR A 357 -12.55 19.87 30.88
CA THR A 357 -13.62 19.08 31.51
C THR A 357 -13.33 17.58 31.55
N VAL A 358 -12.20 17.13 30.99
CA VAL A 358 -11.86 15.70 30.89
C VAL A 358 -11.64 15.12 32.29
N PRO A 359 -12.30 14.01 32.67
CA PRO A 359 -12.17 13.45 34.02
C PRO A 359 -10.76 12.88 34.29
N PRO A 360 -10.36 12.75 35.56
CA PRO A 360 -9.02 12.25 35.92
C PRO A 360 -8.71 10.87 35.32
N SER A 361 -9.64 9.91 35.34
CA SER A 361 -9.42 8.57 34.77
C SER A 361 -9.08 8.60 33.29
N VAL A 362 -9.83 9.37 32.50
CA VAL A 362 -9.55 9.55 31.07
C VAL A 362 -8.24 10.30 30.86
N THR A 363 -7.94 11.29 31.71
CA THR A 363 -6.66 12.04 31.66
C THR A 363 -5.47 11.12 31.86
N ALA A 364 -5.55 10.19 32.81
CA ALA A 364 -4.53 9.18 33.06
C ALA A 364 -4.39 8.22 31.88
N ASP A 365 -5.49 7.60 31.45
CA ASP A 365 -5.48 6.61 30.37
C ASP A 365 -4.93 7.26 29.07
N THR A 366 -5.44 8.43 28.66
CA THR A 366 -4.98 9.10 27.44
C THR A 366 -3.56 9.65 27.57
N GLY A 367 -3.15 10.13 28.74
CA GLY A 367 -1.77 10.59 28.96
C GLY A 367 -0.73 9.47 28.89
N MET A 368 -1.06 8.28 29.40
CA MET A 368 -0.23 7.09 29.27
C MET A 368 -0.16 6.58 27.83
N ASP A 369 -1.22 6.78 27.06
CA ASP A 369 -1.26 6.53 25.61
C ASP A 369 -0.24 7.42 24.87
N VAL A 370 -0.21 8.72 25.18
CA VAL A 370 0.81 9.66 24.64
C VAL A 370 2.22 9.19 24.94
N LEU A 371 2.47 8.72 26.17
CA LEU A 371 3.78 8.20 26.55
C LEU A 371 4.16 6.97 25.70
N THR A 372 3.22 6.05 25.52
CA THR A 372 3.40 4.83 24.74
C THR A 372 3.67 5.16 23.27
N HIS A 373 2.87 6.07 22.68
CA HIS A 373 3.08 6.56 21.32
C HIS A 373 4.51 7.08 21.12
N ALA A 374 4.98 7.93 22.03
CA ALA A 374 6.28 8.55 21.90
C ALA A 374 7.44 7.54 22.10
N ILE A 375 7.34 6.65 23.09
CA ILE A 375 8.37 5.63 23.34
C ILE A 375 8.47 4.65 22.17
N GLU A 376 7.35 4.10 21.69
CA GLU A 376 7.36 3.18 20.56
C GLU A 376 7.84 3.85 19.27
N ALA A 377 7.42 5.09 19.00
CA ALA A 377 7.90 5.86 17.85
C ALA A 377 9.41 6.13 17.93
N TYR A 378 9.95 6.37 19.12
CA TYR A 378 11.39 6.59 19.30
C TYR A 378 12.19 5.33 19.01
N VAL A 379 11.77 4.16 19.51
CA VAL A 379 12.51 2.90 19.34
C VAL A 379 12.16 2.12 18.07
N SER A 380 11.20 2.60 17.29
CA SER A 380 10.78 1.99 16.02
C SER A 380 11.93 1.87 15.01
N VAL A 381 11.84 0.85 14.16
CA VAL A 381 12.76 0.67 13.00
C VAL A 381 12.62 1.78 11.97
N MET A 382 11.49 2.49 11.99
CA MET A 382 11.19 3.63 11.11
C MET A 382 11.53 4.98 11.76
N ALA A 383 12.05 4.98 12.99
CA ALA A 383 12.52 6.19 13.66
C ALA A 383 13.56 6.96 12.81
N SER A 384 13.57 8.28 12.98
CA SER A 384 14.43 9.22 12.26
C SER A 384 14.70 10.46 13.12
N ASP A 385 15.73 11.22 12.79
CA ASP A 385 16.08 12.44 13.54
C ASP A 385 14.89 13.41 13.67
N TYR A 386 14.01 13.47 12.67
CA TYR A 386 12.79 14.27 12.69
C TYR A 386 11.77 13.80 13.74
N THR A 387 11.54 12.47 13.81
CA THR A 387 10.57 11.88 14.74
C THR A 387 11.13 11.77 16.15
N ASP A 388 12.44 11.54 16.27
CA ASP A 388 13.14 11.35 17.53
C ASP A 388 13.08 12.60 18.42
N ALA A 389 13.29 13.78 17.83
CA ALA A 389 13.17 15.06 18.54
C ALA A 389 11.75 15.29 19.09
N LEU A 390 10.72 14.94 18.31
CA LEU A 390 9.32 15.08 18.72
C LEU A 390 8.97 14.09 19.83
N ALA A 391 9.34 12.81 19.65
CA ALA A 391 9.09 11.77 20.65
C ALA A 391 9.72 12.10 22.00
N LEU A 392 11.01 12.50 22.04
CA LEU A 392 11.67 12.91 23.29
C LEU A 392 10.98 14.10 23.94
N LYS A 393 10.52 15.07 23.15
CA LYS A 393 9.80 16.22 23.70
C LYS A 393 8.44 15.83 24.29
N ALA A 394 7.71 14.94 23.64
CA ALA A 394 6.45 14.42 24.17
C ALA A 394 6.68 13.66 25.49
N ILE A 395 7.69 12.78 25.56
CA ILE A 395 8.06 12.04 26.77
C ILE A 395 8.36 13.01 27.93
N GLU A 396 9.19 14.03 27.70
CA GLU A 396 9.53 15.06 28.69
C GLU A 396 8.28 15.77 29.23
N LEU A 397 7.37 16.19 28.32
CA LEU A 397 6.15 16.89 28.71
C LEU A 397 5.21 15.99 29.51
N VAL A 398 5.09 14.71 29.14
CA VAL A 398 4.24 13.75 29.86
C VAL A 398 4.73 13.58 31.29
N PHE A 399 6.01 13.24 31.50
CA PHE A 399 6.55 13.06 32.85
C PHE A 399 6.44 14.32 33.71
N LYS A 400 6.53 15.51 33.09
CA LYS A 400 6.48 16.78 33.81
C LYS A 400 5.07 17.26 34.16
N TYR A 401 4.09 17.04 33.27
CA TYR A 401 2.77 17.69 33.37
C TYR A 401 1.60 16.73 33.58
N LEU A 402 1.70 15.45 33.20
CA LEU A 402 0.61 14.49 33.38
C LEU A 402 0.18 14.32 34.85
N PRO A 403 1.10 14.17 35.84
CA PRO A 403 0.70 14.07 37.24
C PRO A 403 -0.11 15.28 37.74
N THR A 404 0.26 16.46 37.27
CA THR A 404 -0.43 17.71 37.64
C THR A 404 -1.78 17.81 36.95
N ALA A 405 -1.88 17.49 35.66
CA ALA A 405 -3.15 17.49 34.93
C ALA A 405 -4.15 16.47 35.48
N TYR A 406 -3.66 15.36 36.04
CA TYR A 406 -4.49 14.35 36.70
C TYR A 406 -4.98 14.80 38.08
N ARG A 407 -4.08 15.29 38.95
CA ARG A 407 -4.42 15.72 40.32
C ARG A 407 -5.25 17.00 40.35
N ASP A 408 -4.93 17.95 39.48
CA ASP A 408 -5.61 19.22 39.33
C ASP A 408 -6.01 19.43 37.87
N GLY A 409 -7.17 18.90 37.51
CA GLY A 409 -7.74 19.02 36.17
C GLY A 409 -8.05 20.45 35.74
N SER A 410 -8.06 21.41 36.67
CA SER A 410 -8.25 22.85 36.40
C SER A 410 -6.95 23.58 36.07
N ASN A 411 -5.80 22.92 36.22
CA ASN A 411 -4.49 23.49 35.90
C ASN A 411 -4.34 23.67 34.38
N ALA A 412 -4.61 24.88 33.90
CA ALA A 412 -4.61 25.22 32.47
C ALA A 412 -3.26 24.91 31.79
N LEU A 413 -2.14 25.21 32.46
CA LEU A 413 -0.81 24.95 31.91
C LEU A 413 -0.56 23.45 31.73
N ALA A 414 -0.89 22.63 32.73
CA ALA A 414 -0.68 21.19 32.65
C ALA A 414 -1.57 20.56 31.56
N ARG A 415 -2.83 21.00 31.45
CA ARG A 415 -3.75 20.60 30.39
C ARG A 415 -3.24 20.95 29.00
N GLU A 416 -2.80 22.18 28.81
CA GLU A 416 -2.21 22.67 27.56
C GLU A 416 -0.97 21.88 27.17
N LYS A 417 -0.02 21.68 28.10
CA LYS A 417 1.20 20.92 27.81
C LYS A 417 0.92 19.45 27.49
N MET A 418 -0.06 18.82 28.15
CA MET A 418 -0.49 17.46 27.80
C MET A 418 -1.18 17.40 26.43
N HIS A 419 -1.99 18.40 26.09
CA HIS A 419 -2.67 18.46 24.79
C HIS A 419 -1.66 18.63 23.65
N ASN A 420 -0.67 19.51 23.84
CA ASN A 420 0.46 19.66 22.93
C ASN A 420 1.31 18.38 22.86
N ALA A 421 1.59 17.71 23.98
CA ALA A 421 2.35 16.47 24.00
C ALA A 421 1.67 15.36 23.17
N SER A 422 0.34 15.27 23.23
CA SER A 422 -0.43 14.33 22.41
C SER A 422 -0.26 14.58 20.91
N CYS A 423 -0.41 15.83 20.46
CA CYS A 423 -0.19 16.21 19.07
C CYS A 423 1.27 15.95 18.63
N ILE A 424 2.26 16.28 19.48
CA ILE A 424 3.68 16.05 19.18
C ILE A 424 3.99 14.55 19.04
N ALA A 425 3.45 13.72 19.93
CA ALA A 425 3.57 12.27 19.80
C ALA A 425 2.91 11.77 18.51
N GLY A 426 1.74 12.31 18.17
CA GLY A 426 1.05 12.08 16.89
C GLY A 426 1.93 12.34 15.66
N MET A 427 2.63 13.47 15.64
CA MET A 427 3.56 13.83 14.55
C MET A 427 4.75 12.86 14.46
N ALA A 428 5.19 12.29 15.59
CA ALA A 428 6.24 11.28 15.60
C ALA A 428 5.71 9.93 15.06
N PHE A 429 4.67 9.36 15.67
CA PHE A 429 4.21 8.01 15.33
C PHE A 429 3.49 7.96 13.98
N THR A 430 2.93 9.06 13.47
CA THR A 430 2.39 9.04 12.10
C THR A 430 3.48 8.82 11.05
N ASN A 431 4.76 9.00 11.38
CA ASN A 431 5.90 8.82 10.47
C ASN A 431 6.80 7.64 10.86
N ALA A 432 6.97 7.39 12.16
CA ALA A 432 7.74 6.28 12.70
C ALA A 432 6.90 5.04 13.00
N PHE A 433 5.57 5.10 12.84
CA PHE A 433 4.63 4.07 13.28
C PHE A 433 4.78 3.79 14.79
N LEU A 434 4.22 2.67 15.24
CA LEU A 434 4.18 2.23 16.63
C LEU A 434 4.92 0.88 16.75
N GLY A 435 4.58 0.07 17.74
CA GLY A 435 5.18 -1.24 17.92
C GLY A 435 4.20 -2.29 18.43
N VAL A 436 4.78 -3.30 19.08
CA VAL A 436 4.02 -4.46 19.56
C VAL A 436 3.13 -4.11 20.76
N ASN A 437 3.41 -3.02 21.51
CA ASN A 437 2.56 -2.62 22.63
C ASN A 437 1.15 -2.30 22.13
N HIS A 438 1.03 -1.40 21.15
CA HIS A 438 -0.26 -1.07 20.56
C HIS A 438 -0.95 -2.27 19.94
N SER A 439 -0.18 -3.14 19.29
CA SER A 439 -0.70 -4.37 18.67
C SER A 439 -1.37 -5.27 19.70
N ILE A 440 -0.77 -5.44 20.89
CA ILE A 440 -1.37 -6.19 22.00
C ILE A 440 -2.55 -5.42 22.58
N ALA A 441 -2.41 -4.11 22.82
CA ALA A 441 -3.43 -3.26 23.42
C ALA A 441 -4.72 -3.21 22.59
N HIS A 442 -4.64 -3.22 21.26
CA HIS A 442 -5.81 -3.31 20.38
C HIS A 442 -6.64 -4.57 20.65
N LYS A 443 -5.96 -5.71 20.81
CA LYS A 443 -6.60 -7.01 21.02
C LYS A 443 -7.16 -7.15 22.42
N LEU A 444 -6.41 -6.72 23.43
CA LEU A 444 -6.89 -6.66 24.82
C LEU A 444 -8.11 -5.74 24.97
N GLY A 445 -8.10 -4.58 24.31
CA GLY A 445 -9.23 -3.65 24.34
C GLY A 445 -10.47 -4.18 23.62
N SER A 446 -10.29 -4.92 22.53
CA SER A 446 -11.41 -5.55 21.80
C SER A 446 -12.04 -6.69 22.59
N GLU A 447 -11.23 -7.58 23.16
CA GLU A 447 -11.68 -8.80 23.84
C GLU A 447 -12.21 -8.53 25.26
N PHE A 448 -11.54 -7.68 26.03
CA PHE A 448 -11.85 -7.45 27.45
C PHE A 448 -12.48 -6.08 27.72
N HIS A 449 -12.74 -5.28 26.68
CA HIS A 449 -13.28 -3.92 26.79
C HIS A 449 -12.45 -2.99 27.69
N ILE A 450 -11.13 -3.24 27.77
CA ILE A 450 -10.19 -2.39 28.50
C ILE A 450 -9.96 -1.10 27.68
N PRO A 451 -10.05 0.09 28.28
CA PRO A 451 -9.72 1.34 27.59
C PRO A 451 -8.32 1.30 26.97
N HIS A 452 -8.18 1.81 25.74
CA HIS A 452 -6.95 1.71 24.94
C HIS A 452 -5.69 2.15 25.69
N GLY A 453 -5.68 3.38 26.23
CA GLY A 453 -4.55 3.91 26.97
C GLY A 453 -4.22 3.14 28.25
N ARG A 454 -5.21 2.48 28.86
CA ARG A 454 -4.99 1.60 30.02
C ARG A 454 -4.31 0.29 29.63
N ALA A 455 -4.75 -0.33 28.54
CA ALA A 455 -4.10 -1.53 28.01
C ALA A 455 -2.64 -1.23 27.62
N ASN A 456 -2.40 -0.10 26.94
CA ASN A 456 -1.05 0.38 26.62
C ASN A 456 -0.20 0.60 27.88
N ALA A 457 -0.75 1.24 28.92
CA ALA A 457 -0.05 1.50 30.18
C ALA A 457 0.40 0.21 30.87
N ILE A 458 -0.49 -0.78 30.97
CA ILE A 458 -0.21 -2.08 31.61
C ILE A 458 0.89 -2.83 30.87
N MET A 459 0.84 -2.83 29.53
CA MET A 459 1.78 -3.59 28.71
C MET A 459 3.16 -2.91 28.57
N LEU A 460 3.22 -1.57 28.68
CA LEU A 460 4.41 -0.78 28.37
C LEU A 460 5.67 -1.20 29.17
N PRO A 461 5.63 -1.38 30.51
CA PRO A 461 6.76 -1.90 31.27
C PRO A 461 7.33 -3.20 30.69
N HIS A 462 6.47 -4.17 30.38
CA HIS A 462 6.87 -5.48 29.86
C HIS A 462 7.46 -5.39 28.45
N VAL A 463 6.84 -4.58 27.58
CA VAL A 463 7.31 -4.38 26.20
C VAL A 463 8.64 -3.64 26.16
N ILE A 464 8.87 -2.66 27.03
CA ILE A 464 10.18 -1.98 27.16
C ILE A 464 11.26 -2.99 27.54
N ARG A 465 11.01 -3.88 28.51
CA ARG A 465 11.97 -4.92 28.89
C ARG A 465 12.25 -5.89 27.75
N TYR A 466 11.20 -6.30 27.04
CA TYR A 466 11.31 -7.20 25.90
C TYR A 466 12.14 -6.61 24.76
N ASN A 467 11.83 -5.38 24.35
CA ASN A 467 12.57 -4.66 23.31
C ASN A 467 13.94 -4.16 23.82
N GLY A 468 14.12 -3.94 25.12
CA GLY A 468 15.40 -3.57 25.72
C GLY A 468 16.37 -4.74 25.87
N SER A 469 15.93 -5.97 25.62
CA SER A 469 16.74 -7.19 25.70
C SER A 469 17.21 -7.67 24.32
N ASN A 470 18.12 -8.64 24.31
CA ASN A 470 18.59 -9.26 23.06
C ASN A 470 17.42 -9.92 22.29
N PRO A 471 17.29 -9.64 20.98
CA PRO A 471 16.18 -10.14 20.19
C PRO A 471 16.38 -11.60 19.79
N SER A 472 15.30 -12.40 19.84
CA SER A 472 15.27 -13.73 19.22
C SER A 472 15.25 -13.67 17.69
N LYS A 473 14.61 -12.62 17.14
CA LYS A 473 14.48 -12.40 15.70
C LYS A 473 14.58 -10.92 15.37
N LEU A 474 15.45 -10.60 14.43
CA LEU A 474 15.61 -9.24 13.92
C LEU A 474 14.56 -8.93 12.86
N VAL A 475 14.08 -7.70 12.91
CA VAL A 475 13.29 -7.08 11.85
C VAL A 475 14.17 -6.71 10.66
N SER A 476 13.71 -7.03 9.46
CA SER A 476 14.45 -6.76 8.23
C SER A 476 14.10 -5.39 7.66
N PHE A 477 14.82 -4.35 8.09
CA PHE A 477 14.61 -2.99 7.58
C PHE A 477 15.93 -2.36 7.08
N PRO A 478 16.04 -1.88 5.83
CA PRO A 478 17.31 -1.43 5.27
C PRO A 478 18.02 -0.29 6.01
N LYS A 479 17.32 0.52 6.81
CA LYS A 479 17.93 1.56 7.67
C LYS A 479 18.41 1.01 9.03
N TYR A 480 17.78 -0.05 9.51
CA TYR A 480 18.03 -0.64 10.82
C TYR A 480 19.18 -1.63 10.72
N GLU A 481 20.41 -1.10 10.73
CA GLU A 481 21.63 -1.88 10.41
C GLU A 481 22.02 -2.91 11.47
N TYR A 482 21.71 -2.61 12.72
CA TYR A 482 21.89 -3.46 13.89
C TYR A 482 20.80 -3.12 14.91
N TYR A 483 20.68 -3.93 15.96
CA TYR A 483 19.68 -3.75 16.99
C TYR A 483 20.07 -2.59 17.92
N LYS A 484 19.24 -1.53 17.97
CA LYS A 484 19.53 -0.26 18.66
C LYS A 484 18.58 0.07 19.81
N ALA A 485 17.58 -0.77 20.05
CA ALA A 485 16.54 -0.48 21.03
C ALA A 485 17.09 -0.26 22.46
N PRO A 486 18.07 -1.05 22.96
CA PRO A 486 18.64 -0.83 24.29
C PRO A 486 19.30 0.56 24.42
N GLU A 487 20.09 0.97 23.43
CA GLU A 487 20.73 2.29 23.40
C GLU A 487 19.70 3.42 23.31
N LYS A 488 18.62 3.23 22.53
CA LYS A 488 17.55 4.20 22.45
C LYS A 488 16.76 4.34 23.76
N PHE A 489 16.53 3.26 24.49
CA PHE A 489 15.95 3.37 25.84
C PHE A 489 16.91 4.07 26.81
N GLN A 490 18.22 3.85 26.68
CA GLN A 490 19.23 4.57 27.45
C GLN A 490 19.21 6.07 27.18
N GLU A 491 19.01 6.49 25.93
CA GLU A 491 18.85 7.90 25.56
C GLU A 491 17.59 8.52 26.17
N ILE A 492 16.47 7.80 26.20
CA ILE A 492 15.23 8.25 26.87
C ILE A 492 15.50 8.46 28.37
N ALA A 493 16.12 7.48 29.04
CA ALA A 493 16.45 7.58 30.45
C ALA A 493 17.36 8.77 30.75
N LYS A 494 18.40 8.98 29.92
CA LYS A 494 19.29 10.13 30.00
C LYS A 494 18.55 11.46 29.82
N HIS A 495 17.63 11.54 28.85
CA HIS A 495 16.83 12.74 28.58
C HIS A 495 15.93 13.11 29.77
N LEU A 496 15.44 12.11 30.49
CA LEU A 496 14.65 12.27 31.71
C LEU A 496 15.50 12.50 32.97
N GLY A 497 16.84 12.44 32.88
CA GLY A 497 17.74 12.57 34.03
C GLY A 497 17.75 11.35 34.96
N LEU A 498 17.35 10.18 34.47
CA LEU A 498 17.40 8.90 35.19
C LEU A 498 18.81 8.30 35.14
N GLY A 499 19.12 7.32 35.99
CA GLY A 499 20.39 6.58 35.94
C GLY A 499 20.55 5.83 34.62
N HIS A 500 21.71 5.97 33.97
CA HIS A 500 21.91 5.55 32.58
C HIS A 500 23.34 5.09 32.27
N SER A 501 24.05 4.49 33.23
CA SER A 501 25.45 4.10 33.03
C SER A 501 25.58 2.94 32.03
N THR A 502 24.62 2.00 32.05
CA THR A 502 24.48 0.94 31.04
C THR A 502 23.06 0.93 30.47
N PRO A 503 22.83 0.35 29.26
CA PRO A 503 21.49 0.18 28.73
C PRO A 503 20.55 -0.58 29.67
N GLU A 504 21.03 -1.64 30.33
CA GLU A 504 20.24 -2.45 31.26
C GLU A 504 19.78 -1.63 32.47
N GLU A 505 20.69 -0.88 33.10
CA GLU A 505 20.37 0.03 34.21
C GLU A 505 19.34 1.09 33.77
N ALA A 506 19.53 1.64 32.58
CA ALA A 506 18.66 2.68 32.04
C ALA A 506 17.24 2.17 31.76
N ILE A 507 17.12 0.96 31.21
CA ILE A 507 15.85 0.28 30.97
C ILE A 507 15.13 0.04 32.30
N ASP A 508 15.83 -0.49 33.31
CA ASP A 508 15.24 -0.72 34.63
C ASP A 508 14.72 0.57 35.26
N ASN A 509 15.53 1.63 35.25
CA ASN A 509 15.15 2.93 35.79
C ASN A 509 13.98 3.56 35.03
N LEU A 510 13.95 3.43 33.70
CA LEU A 510 12.84 3.92 32.88
C LEU A 510 11.54 3.19 33.21
N VAL A 511 11.59 1.85 33.33
CA VAL A 511 10.41 1.06 33.70
C VAL A 511 9.92 1.44 35.10
N VAL A 512 10.80 1.57 36.08
CA VAL A 512 10.43 2.00 37.44
C VAL A 512 9.81 3.41 37.42
N ALA A 513 10.32 4.32 36.61
CA ALA A 513 9.73 5.66 36.46
C ALA A 513 8.29 5.59 35.88
N ILE A 514 8.05 4.71 34.91
CA ILE A 514 6.73 4.49 34.33
C ILE A 514 5.77 3.84 35.34
N GLU A 515 6.21 2.82 36.07
CA GLU A 515 5.41 2.16 37.12
C GLU A 515 5.03 3.14 38.24
N ASN A 516 5.97 4.01 38.65
CA ASN A 516 5.70 5.08 39.62
C ASN A 516 4.69 6.10 39.08
N LEU A 517 4.80 6.49 37.80
CA LEU A 517 3.84 7.36 37.15
C LEU A 517 2.44 6.71 37.12
N MET A 518 2.34 5.45 36.70
CA MET A 518 1.08 4.70 36.73
C MET A 518 0.45 4.69 38.12
N LYS A 519 1.27 4.46 39.15
CA LYS A 519 0.83 4.47 40.55
C LYS A 519 0.33 5.85 40.99
N GLU A 520 1.02 6.93 40.64
CA GLU A 520 0.58 8.30 40.93
C GLU A 520 -0.76 8.65 40.24
N LEU A 521 -0.99 8.08 39.06
CA LEU A 521 -2.20 8.24 38.26
C LEU A 521 -3.33 7.26 38.62
N ASN A 522 -3.13 6.38 39.62
CA ASN A 522 -4.03 5.27 39.96
C ASN A 522 -4.42 4.38 38.77
N VAL A 523 -3.50 4.18 37.83
CA VAL A 523 -3.69 3.24 36.72
C VAL A 523 -3.40 1.82 37.22
N PRO A 524 -4.26 0.83 36.92
CA PRO A 524 -4.01 -0.57 37.29
C PRO A 524 -2.66 -1.06 36.75
N SER A 525 -1.98 -1.90 37.53
CA SER A 525 -0.67 -2.46 37.16
C SER A 525 -0.76 -3.83 36.49
N SER A 526 -1.97 -4.38 36.32
CA SER A 526 -2.17 -5.70 35.72
C SER A 526 -3.56 -5.86 35.08
N LEU A 527 -3.68 -6.84 34.19
CA LEU A 527 -4.96 -7.23 33.58
C LEU A 527 -5.95 -7.76 34.62
N SER A 528 -5.46 -8.48 35.64
CA SER A 528 -6.28 -8.98 36.75
C SER A 528 -6.98 -7.85 37.52
N GLN A 529 -6.30 -6.72 37.74
CA GLN A 529 -6.89 -5.53 38.36
C GLN A 529 -7.92 -4.81 37.48
N CYS A 530 -7.92 -5.08 36.17
CA CYS A 530 -8.95 -4.60 35.24
C CYS A 530 -10.20 -5.50 35.18
N GLY A 531 -10.26 -6.56 36.00
CA GLY A 531 -11.40 -7.48 36.04
C GLY A 531 -11.30 -8.64 35.04
N VAL A 532 -10.15 -8.82 34.38
CA VAL A 532 -9.92 -9.97 33.50
C VAL A 532 -9.79 -11.23 34.35
N SER A 533 -10.54 -12.27 34.02
CA SER A 533 -10.42 -13.57 34.68
C SER A 533 -9.29 -14.40 34.06
N LYS A 534 -8.51 -15.11 34.89
CA LYS A 534 -7.41 -15.96 34.41
C LYS A 534 -7.89 -17.03 33.43
N ALA A 535 -9.03 -17.66 33.73
CA ALA A 535 -9.60 -18.72 32.90
C ALA A 535 -10.00 -18.22 31.50
N HIS A 536 -10.61 -17.03 31.41
CA HIS A 536 -10.96 -16.43 30.12
C HIS A 536 -9.68 -16.04 29.37
N LEU A 537 -8.73 -15.36 30.02
CA LEU A 537 -7.45 -15.01 29.39
C LEU A 537 -6.74 -16.24 28.82
N ASP A 538 -6.61 -17.31 29.60
CA ASP A 538 -5.93 -18.54 29.18
C ASP A 538 -6.64 -19.21 27.99
N SER A 539 -7.97 -19.05 27.85
CA SER A 539 -8.74 -19.60 26.72
C SER A 539 -8.51 -18.89 25.39
N VAL A 540 -8.19 -17.59 25.41
CA VAL A 540 -8.04 -16.75 24.20
C VAL A 540 -6.60 -16.28 23.96
N LEU A 541 -5.67 -16.58 24.87
CA LEU A 541 -4.29 -16.06 24.87
C LEU A 541 -3.56 -16.24 23.54
N MET A 542 -3.63 -17.44 22.96
CA MET A 542 -2.93 -17.75 21.71
C MET A 542 -3.55 -17.06 20.50
N GLU A 543 -4.87 -16.92 20.49
CA GLU A 543 -5.59 -16.19 19.44
C GLU A 543 -5.25 -14.69 19.50
N LEU A 544 -5.29 -14.08 20.69
CA LEU A 544 -4.86 -12.69 20.88
C LEU A 544 -3.42 -12.45 20.46
N ALA A 545 -2.52 -13.40 20.77
CA ALA A 545 -1.11 -13.30 20.40
C ALA A 545 -0.88 -13.41 18.89
N ASP A 546 -1.61 -14.30 18.22
CA ASP A 546 -1.57 -14.45 16.76
C ASP A 546 -2.10 -13.18 16.08
N GLU A 547 -3.27 -12.71 16.51
CA GLU A 547 -3.86 -11.49 15.99
C GLU A 547 -3.02 -10.23 16.24
N ALA A 548 -2.32 -10.14 17.37
CA ALA A 548 -1.40 -9.04 17.66
C ALA A 548 -0.13 -9.11 16.79
N PHE A 549 0.38 -10.31 16.50
CA PHE A 549 1.48 -10.48 15.53
C PHE A 549 1.05 -10.01 14.14
N GLU A 550 -0.21 -10.27 13.79
CA GLU A 550 -0.84 -9.89 12.53
C GLU A 550 -1.16 -8.39 12.39
N ASP A 551 -1.12 -7.62 13.48
CA ASP A 551 -1.41 -6.18 13.49
C ASP A 551 -0.34 -5.40 12.69
N GLN A 552 -0.78 -4.35 11.99
CA GLN A 552 0.10 -3.48 11.21
C GLN A 552 1.16 -2.79 12.08
N CYS A 553 0.86 -2.48 13.34
CA CYS A 553 1.79 -1.83 14.27
C CYS A 553 3.03 -2.71 14.58
N THR A 554 2.88 -4.04 14.63
CA THR A 554 3.99 -4.98 14.90
C THR A 554 5.12 -4.87 13.87
N THR A 555 4.80 -4.50 12.63
CA THR A 555 5.79 -4.43 11.53
C THR A 555 6.91 -3.41 11.75
N ALA A 556 6.67 -2.40 12.59
CA ALA A 556 7.62 -1.34 12.90
C ALA A 556 8.38 -1.55 14.23
N ASN A 557 8.03 -2.59 14.99
CA ASN A 557 8.68 -2.90 16.26
C ASN A 557 10.18 -3.24 16.03
N PRO A 558 11.12 -2.78 16.90
CA PRO A 558 12.57 -3.01 16.73
C PRO A 558 12.98 -4.48 16.71
N ARG A 559 12.16 -5.34 17.30
CA ARG A 559 12.26 -6.81 17.26
C ARG A 559 11.05 -7.35 16.52
N LEU A 560 11.23 -8.38 15.69
CA LEU A 560 10.09 -9.08 15.10
C LEU A 560 9.63 -10.17 16.08
N PRO A 561 8.51 -9.98 16.79
CA PRO A 561 8.13 -10.92 17.84
C PRO A 561 7.71 -12.27 17.28
N LEU A 562 7.89 -13.33 18.08
CA LEU A 562 7.21 -14.60 17.86
C LEU A 562 5.85 -14.58 18.57
N VAL A 563 4.85 -15.27 18.04
CA VAL A 563 3.53 -15.41 18.67
C VAL A 563 3.65 -15.92 20.12
N SER A 564 4.53 -16.88 20.37
CA SER A 564 4.81 -17.39 21.72
C SER A 564 5.37 -16.33 22.68
N GLU A 565 6.14 -15.37 22.17
CA GLU A 565 6.70 -14.28 22.98
C GLU A 565 5.64 -13.22 23.30
N ILE A 566 4.73 -12.94 22.36
CA ILE A 566 3.58 -12.07 22.60
C ILE A 566 2.69 -12.68 23.68
N ALA A 567 2.37 -13.98 23.57
CA ALA A 567 1.61 -14.69 24.60
C ALA A 567 2.30 -14.63 25.98
N GLN A 568 3.64 -14.72 26.01
CA GLN A 568 4.41 -14.56 27.25
C GLN A 568 4.29 -13.14 27.82
N LEU A 569 4.33 -12.10 26.98
CA LEU A 569 4.16 -10.71 27.43
C LEU A 569 2.78 -10.48 28.03
N ILE A 570 1.72 -10.96 27.36
CA ILE A 570 0.34 -10.87 27.88
C ILE A 570 0.23 -11.62 29.21
N THR A 571 0.88 -12.77 29.34
CA THR A 571 0.90 -13.54 30.60
C THR A 571 1.63 -12.81 31.72
N GLN A 572 2.73 -12.10 31.42
CA GLN A 572 3.48 -11.31 32.40
C GLN A 572 2.70 -10.10 32.91
N ALA A 573 1.77 -9.59 32.10
CA ALA A 573 0.92 -8.45 32.42
C ALA A 573 -0.35 -8.82 33.23
N TYR A 574 -0.65 -10.11 33.43
CA TYR A 574 -1.77 -10.59 34.25
C TYR A 574 -1.40 -10.67 35.73
#